data_AF-A0A3Q9GC62-F1
#
_entry.id   AF-A0A3Q9GC62-F1
#
_cell.length_a   1.000
_cell.length_b   1.000
_cell.length_c   1.000
_cell.angle_alpha   90.00
_cell.angle_beta   90.00
_cell.angle_gamma   90.00
#
_symmetry.space_group_name_H-M   'P 1'
#
loop_
_entity.id
_entity.type
_entity.pdbx_description
1 polymer ?
#
loop_
_entity_poly.entity_id
_entity_poly.type
_entity_poly.pdbx_seq_one_letter_code
_entity_poly.pdbx_strand_id
1 'polypeptide(L)'
;MMMTSEKIAQLPVAEQALYAAVPLWATFAFGVAVFTGALGSVALLMKKRICYKLFVFSFIGVVVQMFHSFFISNSYEVYGPGGTIMPIMLIAITLLLVRFAAKGNSNNWFS
;
A
#
# COMPACT_ATOMS: atom_id res chain seq x y z
N MET A 1 -1.42 -14.02 9.28
CA MET A 1 -2.03 -15.31 8.88
C MET A 1 -1.18 -15.83 7.72
N MET A 2 -0.37 -16.87 7.94
CA MET A 2 0.44 -17.49 6.87
C MET A 2 -0.47 -18.49 6.14
N MET A 3 -0.63 -18.34 4.82
CA MET A 3 -1.26 -19.38 4.00
C MET A 3 -0.38 -20.64 4.04
N THR A 4 -0.94 -21.79 4.43
CA THR A 4 -0.21 -23.06 4.38
C THR A 4 -0.06 -23.53 2.92
N SER A 5 0.98 -24.30 2.62
CA SER A 5 1.21 -24.82 1.26
C SER A 5 0.02 -25.62 0.74
N GLU A 6 -0.68 -26.33 1.62
CA GLU A 6 -1.92 -27.07 1.31
C GLU A 6 -3.06 -26.14 0.87
N LYS A 7 -3.18 -24.95 1.46
CA LYS A 7 -4.18 -23.94 1.08
C LYS A 7 -3.82 -23.26 -0.24
N ILE A 8 -2.54 -23.03 -0.49
CA ILE A 8 -2.08 -22.48 -1.78
C ILE A 8 -2.34 -23.49 -2.89
N ALA A 9 -2.11 -24.78 -2.65
CA ALA A 9 -2.36 -25.83 -3.64
C ALA A 9 -3.84 -25.95 -4.09
N GLN A 10 -4.78 -25.40 -3.31
CA GLN A 10 -6.20 -25.35 -3.66
C GLN A 10 -6.57 -24.18 -4.59
N LEU A 11 -5.66 -23.22 -4.82
CA LEU A 11 -5.90 -22.07 -5.69
C LEU A 11 -5.67 -22.43 -7.17
N PRO A 12 -6.22 -21.66 -8.12
CA PRO A 12 -5.85 -21.78 -9.53
C PRO A 12 -4.32 -21.67 -9.72
N VAL A 13 -3.75 -22.46 -10.63
CA VAL A 13 -2.29 -22.52 -10.88
C VAL A 13 -1.68 -21.14 -11.13
N ALA A 14 -2.42 -20.26 -11.82
CA ALA A 14 -2.00 -18.89 -12.08
C ALA A 14 -1.86 -18.06 -10.79
N GLU A 15 -2.76 -18.23 -9.81
CA GLU A 15 -2.67 -17.55 -8.51
C GLU A 15 -1.54 -18.12 -7.65
N GLN A 16 -1.32 -19.43 -7.68
CA GLN A 16 -0.21 -20.06 -6.94
C GLN A 16 1.15 -19.48 -7.35
N ALA A 17 1.35 -19.26 -8.66
CA ALA A 17 2.57 -18.66 -9.18
C ALA A 17 2.80 -17.23 -8.67
N LEU A 18 1.73 -16.43 -8.50
CA LEU A 18 1.82 -15.08 -7.92
C LEU A 18 2.30 -15.13 -6.46
N TYR A 19 1.81 -16.07 -5.66
CA TYR A 19 2.24 -16.24 -4.27
C TYR A 19 3.71 -16.66 -4.16
N ALA A 20 4.18 -17.55 -5.03
CA ALA A 20 5.57 -18.02 -5.02
C ALA A 20 6.57 -16.96 -5.52
N ALA A 21 6.11 -16.02 -6.35
CA ALA A 21 6.97 -15.04 -7.02
C ALA A 21 7.08 -13.69 -6.30
N VAL A 22 6.47 -13.50 -5.12
CA VAL A 22 6.54 -12.21 -4.41
C VAL A 22 7.97 -11.93 -3.94
N PRO A 23 8.65 -10.91 -4.45
CA PRO A 23 10.02 -10.62 -4.09
C PRO A 23 10.08 -9.89 -2.74
N LEU A 24 11.18 -10.08 -2.02
CA LEU A 24 11.39 -9.48 -0.69
C LEU A 24 11.23 -7.95 -0.69
N TRP A 25 11.68 -7.26 -1.74
CA TRP A 25 11.57 -5.81 -1.83
C TRP A 25 10.12 -5.32 -1.92
N ALA A 26 9.22 -6.07 -2.56
CA ALA A 26 7.80 -5.73 -2.64
C ALA A 26 7.14 -5.89 -1.26
N THR A 27 7.56 -6.92 -0.50
CA THR A 27 7.16 -7.11 0.90
C THR A 27 7.64 -5.97 1.79
N PHE A 28 8.88 -5.50 1.61
CA PHE A 28 9.37 -4.32 2.32
C PHE A 28 8.58 -3.05 1.96
N ALA A 29 8.27 -2.84 0.67
CA ALA A 29 7.45 -1.71 0.24
C ALA A 29 6.06 -1.71 0.88
N PHE A 30 5.41 -2.89 0.97
CA PHE A 30 4.18 -3.08 1.71
C PHE A 30 4.33 -2.74 3.20
N GLY A 31 5.39 -3.24 3.84
CA GLY A 31 5.67 -2.93 5.24
C GLY A 31 5.82 -1.43 5.48
N VAL A 32 6.62 -0.74 4.65
CA VAL A 32 6.78 0.72 4.72
C VAL A 32 5.44 1.42 4.53
N ALA A 33 4.65 1.03 3.52
CA ALA A 33 3.34 1.60 3.25
C ALA A 33 2.43 1.55 4.49
N VAL A 34 2.35 0.38 5.13
CA VAL A 34 1.49 0.14 6.30
C VAL A 34 1.99 0.87 7.54
N PHE A 35 3.25 0.68 7.92
CA PHE A 35 3.77 1.26 9.18
C PHE A 35 3.82 2.77 9.14
N THR A 36 4.28 3.37 8.03
CA THR A 36 4.31 4.83 7.90
C THR A 36 2.90 5.41 7.74
N GLY A 37 1.96 4.70 7.12
CA GLY A 37 0.55 5.11 7.06
C GLY A 37 -0.14 5.09 8.42
N ALA A 38 0.11 4.05 9.22
CA ALA A 38 -0.39 3.94 10.59
C ALA A 38 0.19 5.03 11.50
N LEU A 39 1.53 5.18 11.51
CA LEU A 39 2.21 6.22 12.27
C LEU A 39 1.79 7.63 11.79
N GLY A 40 1.59 7.82 10.49
CA GLY A 40 1.10 9.07 9.91
C GLY A 40 -0.30 9.42 10.42
N SER A 41 -1.19 8.44 10.51
CA SER A 41 -2.53 8.60 11.07
C SER A 41 -2.50 8.97 12.56
N VAL A 42 -1.66 8.31 13.35
CA VAL A 42 -1.45 8.66 14.76
C VAL A 42 -0.90 10.09 14.89
N ALA A 43 0.13 10.43 14.12
CA ALA A 43 0.72 11.76 14.13
C ALA A 43 -0.27 12.86 13.69
N LEU A 44 -1.16 12.55 12.74
CA LEU A 44 -2.22 13.45 12.30
C LEU A 44 -3.21 13.75 13.44
N LEU A 45 -3.65 12.72 14.17
CA LEU A 45 -4.53 12.86 15.33
C LEU A 45 -3.85 13.63 16.47
N MET A 46 -2.55 13.43 16.66
CA MET A 46 -1.72 14.18 17.61
C MET A 46 -1.37 15.61 17.13
N LYS A 47 -1.87 16.03 15.96
CA LYS A 47 -1.60 17.33 15.32
C LYS A 47 -0.10 17.63 15.18
N LYS A 48 0.71 16.63 14.82
CA LYS A 48 2.16 16.78 14.62
C LYS A 48 2.49 16.96 13.13
N ARG A 49 3.36 17.91 12.83
CA ARG A 49 3.83 18.21 11.45
C ARG A 49 4.51 17.02 10.74
N ILE A 50 5.01 16.05 11.50
CA ILE A 50 5.65 14.84 10.95
C ILE A 50 4.67 13.97 10.16
N CYS A 51 3.35 14.11 10.37
CA CYS A 51 2.32 13.32 9.67
C CYS A 51 2.45 13.42 8.14
N TYR A 52 2.80 14.60 7.61
CA TYR A 52 2.99 14.81 6.18
C TYR A 52 4.10 13.91 5.62
N LYS A 53 5.28 13.90 6.26
CA LYS A 53 6.41 13.06 5.81
C LYS A 53 6.04 11.58 5.86
N LEU A 54 5.37 11.15 6.93
CA LEU A 54 4.94 9.76 7.10
C LEU A 54 3.94 9.33 6.02
N PHE A 55 2.96 10.18 5.68
CA PHE A 55 2.04 9.88 4.58
C PHE A 55 2.73 9.88 3.21
N VAL A 56 3.74 10.73 2.99
CA VAL A 56 4.54 10.69 1.74
C VAL A 56 5.29 9.37 1.62
N PHE A 57 5.94 8.89 2.70
CA PHE A 57 6.57 7.56 2.69
C PHE A 57 5.54 6.44 2.46
N SER A 58 4.36 6.54 3.05
CA SER A 58 3.28 5.57 2.86
C SER A 58 2.83 5.52 1.40
N PHE A 59 2.62 6.69 0.78
CA PHE A 59 2.25 6.81 -0.62
C PHE A 59 3.31 6.21 -1.55
N ILE A 60 4.60 6.50 -1.32
CA ILE A 60 5.70 5.91 -2.10
C ILE A 60 5.70 4.39 -1.97
N GLY A 61 5.52 3.85 -0.76
CA GLY A 61 5.43 2.41 -0.53
C GLY A 61 4.30 1.76 -1.33
N VAL A 62 3.11 2.38 -1.35
CA VAL A 62 1.98 1.92 -2.17
C VAL A 62 2.33 1.97 -3.66
N VAL A 63 2.91 3.05 -4.17
CA VAL A 63 3.29 3.15 -5.59
C VAL A 63 4.27 2.05 -6.00
N VAL A 64 5.29 1.79 -5.17
CA VAL A 64 6.27 0.72 -5.44
C VAL A 64 5.61 -0.67 -5.41
N GLN A 65 4.72 -0.91 -4.45
CA GLN A 65 3.97 -2.17 -4.37
C GLN A 65 3.03 -2.35 -5.57
N MET A 66 2.34 -1.30 -6.00
CA MET A 66 1.46 -1.31 -7.18
C MET A 66 2.25 -1.58 -8.47
N PHE A 67 3.43 -0.97 -8.59
CA PHE A 67 4.30 -1.20 -9.74
C PHE A 67 4.67 -2.68 -9.86
N HIS A 68 5.01 -3.34 -8.75
CA HIS A 68 5.23 -4.78 -8.75
C HIS A 68 4.01 -5.56 -9.21
N SER A 69 2.85 -5.34 -8.58
CA SER A 69 1.64 -6.11 -8.87
C SER A 69 1.17 -5.97 -10.32
N PHE A 70 1.18 -4.77 -10.88
CA PHE A 70 0.63 -4.54 -12.21
C PHE A 70 1.63 -4.78 -13.34
N PHE A 71 2.90 -4.36 -13.17
CA PHE A 71 3.87 -4.40 -14.28
C PHE A 71 4.79 -5.62 -14.23
N ILE A 72 5.07 -6.17 -13.05
CA ILE A 72 6.01 -7.31 -12.91
C ILE A 72 5.22 -8.61 -12.79
N SER A 73 4.17 -8.61 -11.99
CA SER A 73 3.45 -9.83 -11.64
C SER A 73 2.25 -10.13 -12.57
N ASN A 74 1.92 -9.24 -13.52
CA ASN A 74 0.73 -9.33 -14.39
C ASN A 74 -0.55 -9.70 -13.64
N SER A 75 -0.69 -9.24 -12.39
CA SER A 75 -1.80 -9.64 -11.51
C SER A 75 -3.18 -9.27 -12.09
N TYR A 76 -3.22 -8.33 -13.05
CA TYR A 76 -4.42 -7.99 -13.81
C TYR A 76 -4.97 -9.15 -14.64
N GLU A 77 -4.11 -9.94 -15.29
CA GLU A 77 -4.53 -11.07 -16.11
C GLU A 77 -5.12 -12.20 -15.26
N VAL A 78 -4.64 -12.33 -14.03
CA VAL A 78 -5.06 -13.40 -13.11
C VAL A 78 -6.31 -13.01 -12.32
N TYR A 79 -6.35 -11.83 -11.71
CA TYR A 79 -7.47 -11.40 -10.87
C TYR A 79 -8.56 -10.61 -11.62
N GLY A 80 -8.32 -10.23 -12.87
CA GLY A 80 -9.24 -9.46 -13.69
C GLY A 80 -9.55 -8.05 -13.15
N PRO A 81 -10.58 -7.38 -13.72
CA PRO A 81 -10.95 -6.01 -13.35
C PRO A 81 -11.37 -5.85 -11.89
N GLY A 82 -11.92 -6.91 -11.27
CA GLY A 82 -12.27 -6.90 -9.84
C GLY A 82 -11.05 -6.74 -8.94
N GLY A 83 -9.91 -7.33 -9.32
CA GLY A 83 -8.65 -7.25 -8.59
C GLY A 83 -8.00 -5.86 -8.57
N THR A 84 -8.43 -4.92 -9.43
CA THR A 84 -7.82 -3.59 -9.52
C THR A 84 -8.51 -2.54 -8.66
N ILE A 85 -9.72 -2.80 -8.17
CA ILE A 85 -10.51 -1.81 -7.44
C ILE A 85 -9.82 -1.42 -6.12
N MET A 86 -9.40 -2.41 -5.33
CA MET A 86 -8.69 -2.20 -4.07
C MET A 86 -7.37 -1.42 -4.25
N PRO A 87 -6.47 -1.83 -5.18
CA PRO A 87 -5.32 -1.05 -5.60
C PRO A 87 -5.58 0.44 -5.87
N ILE A 88 -6.56 0.74 -6.71
CA ILE A 88 -6.89 2.12 -7.11
C ILE A 88 -7.39 2.91 -5.90
N MET A 89 -8.24 2.29 -5.08
CA MET A 89 -8.73 2.90 -3.84
C MET A 89 -7.59 3.24 -2.89
N LEU A 90 -6.59 2.35 -2.74
CA LEU A 90 -5.40 2.62 -1.92
C LEU A 90 -4.62 3.84 -2.43
N ILE A 91 -4.38 3.95 -3.74
CA ILE A 91 -3.72 5.13 -4.34
C ILE A 91 -4.51 6.40 -4.06
N ALA A 92 -5.83 6.36 -4.24
CA ALA A 92 -6.71 7.51 -4.01
C ALA A 92 -6.66 7.96 -2.54
N ILE A 93 -6.83 7.03 -1.59
CA ILE A 93 -6.84 7.33 -0.16
C ILE A 93 -5.49 7.87 0.31
N THR A 94 -4.39 7.22 -0.06
CA THR A 94 -3.04 7.66 0.34
C THR A 94 -2.71 9.04 -0.22
N LEU A 95 -3.10 9.32 -1.46
CA LEU A 95 -2.94 10.65 -2.07
C LEU A 95 -3.79 11.71 -1.36
N LEU A 96 -5.04 11.39 -1.00
CA LEU A 96 -5.91 12.28 -0.24
C LEU A 96 -5.33 12.58 1.15
N LEU A 97 -4.77 11.60 1.84
CA LEU A 97 -4.12 11.79 3.14
C LEU A 97 -2.89 12.69 3.05
N VAL A 98 -2.05 12.53 2.03
CA VAL A 98 -0.91 13.43 1.77
C VAL A 98 -1.40 14.86 1.55
N ARG A 99 -2.43 15.06 0.72
CA ARG A 99 -3.01 16.39 0.48
C ARG A 99 -3.63 17.00 1.73
N PHE A 100 -4.33 16.19 2.52
CA PHE A 100 -4.94 16.62 3.78
C PHE A 100 -3.88 17.08 4.77
N ALA A 101 -2.81 16.30 4.94
CA ALA A 101 -1.68 16.68 5.77
C ALA A 101 -0.97 17.93 5.24
N ALA A 102 -0.78 18.08 3.93
CA ALA A 102 -0.19 19.28 3.35
C ALA A 102 -1.04 20.54 3.67
N LYS A 103 -2.36 20.44 3.53
CA LYS A 103 -3.31 21.52 3.86
C LYS A 103 -3.32 21.85 5.36
N GLY A 104 -3.24 20.85 6.24
CA GLY A 104 -3.11 21.08 7.67
C GLY A 104 -1.82 21.82 8.03
N ASN A 105 -0.73 21.54 7.30
CA ASN A 105 0.55 22.20 7.50
C ASN A 105 0.52 23.68 7.04
N SER A 106 -0.12 23.97 5.89
CA SER A 106 -0.28 25.36 5.40
C SER A 106 -1.20 26.19 6.30
N ASN A 107 -2.20 25.56 6.91
CA ASN A 107 -3.18 26.23 7.75
C ASN A 107 -2.75 26.31 9.23
N ASN A 108 -1.51 25.95 9.57
CA ASN A 108 -0.99 25.90 10.94
C ASN A 108 -1.85 25.06 11.91
N TRP A 109 -2.49 23.99 11.41
CA TRP A 109 -3.28 23.07 12.25
C TRP A 109 -2.41 22.22 13.19
N PHE A 110 -1.11 22.16 12.90
CA PHE A 110 -0.15 21.32 13.59
C PHE A 110 0.80 22.13 14.46
N SER A 111 0.96 21.65 15.69
CA SER A 111 1.93 22.18 16.65
C SER A 111 3.35 21.68 16.35
#